data_AF-A0A1Q3UN66-F1
#
_entry.id   AF-A0A1Q3UN66-F1
#
_cell.length_a   1.000
_cell.length_b   1.000
_cell.length_c   1.000
_cell.angle_alpha   90.00
_cell.angle_beta   90.00
_cell.angle_gamma   90.00
#
_symmetry.space_group_name_H-M   'P 1'
#
loop_
_entity.id
_entity.type
_entity.pdbx_description
1 polymer ?
#
loop_
_entity_poly.entity_id
_entity_poly.type
_entity_poly.pdbx_seq_one_letter_code
_entity_poly.pdbx_strand_id
1 'polypeptide(L)'
;MSSKKPKIAARETPDATDATEALDNLRREKFCRYYAQGEGTFGNATLSYAAAYDIELGDLSIVDKEGRPVVEKDFRGQYEVCATNGWRLLKNADVQARITVLLNALLKDEIVDAELAKVIKQDGDLTPKVAAIKEFNKLRGRIIEKTQSTILERFDIEDVRTIISVLPQEEQDAFYEHLNTVINRAEEHRRSTTQGA
;
A
#
# COMPACT_ATOMS: atom_id res chain seq x y z
N MET A 1 -30.62 -2.15 -32.68
CA MET A 1 -29.19 -1.97 -33.00
C MET A 1 -28.41 -2.03 -31.69
N SER A 2 -27.66 -3.11 -31.48
CA SER A 2 -26.98 -3.42 -30.20
C SER A 2 -25.56 -2.84 -30.24
N SER A 3 -25.32 -1.79 -29.47
CA SER A 3 -24.00 -1.16 -29.35
C SER A 3 -23.14 -1.92 -28.36
N LYS A 4 -22.30 -2.84 -28.85
CA LYS A 4 -21.25 -3.49 -28.07
C LYS A 4 -20.26 -2.44 -27.54
N LYS A 5 -20.16 -2.27 -26.22
CA LYS A 5 -19.05 -1.55 -25.59
C LYS A 5 -17.73 -2.30 -25.89
N PRO A 6 -16.65 -1.63 -26.29
CA PRO A 6 -15.37 -2.29 -26.49
C PRO A 6 -14.75 -2.68 -25.15
N LYS A 7 -14.31 -3.94 -25.04
CA LYS A 7 -13.51 -4.46 -23.92
C LYS A 7 -12.13 -3.79 -23.98
N ILE A 8 -11.80 -3.00 -22.96
CA ILE A 8 -10.45 -2.46 -22.77
C ILE A 8 -9.62 -3.59 -22.14
N ALA A 9 -8.70 -4.16 -22.92
CA ALA A 9 -7.73 -5.13 -22.43
C ALA A 9 -6.82 -4.45 -21.40
N ALA A 10 -6.53 -5.13 -20.30
CA ALA A 10 -5.55 -4.72 -19.32
C ALA A 10 -4.20 -4.52 -20.05
N ARG A 11 -3.72 -3.28 -20.07
CA ARG A 11 -2.43 -2.95 -20.65
C ARG A 11 -1.38 -3.42 -19.66
N GLU A 12 -0.57 -4.39 -20.06
CA GLU A 12 0.55 -4.91 -19.28
C GLU A 12 1.40 -3.73 -18.80
N THR A 13 1.69 -3.70 -17.50
CA THR A 13 2.62 -2.73 -16.91
C THR A 13 3.99 -2.93 -17.57
N PRO A 14 4.60 -1.89 -18.14
CA PRO A 14 5.90 -2.03 -18.79
C PRO A 14 6.93 -2.55 -17.78
N ASP A 15 7.76 -3.49 -18.24
CA ASP A 15 8.83 -4.11 -17.49
C ASP A 15 9.77 -3.04 -16.91
N ALA A 16 10.10 -3.16 -15.63
CA ALA A 16 10.78 -2.12 -14.84
C ALA A 16 12.25 -1.88 -15.27
N THR A 17 12.75 -2.68 -16.21
CA THR A 17 14.14 -2.72 -16.65
C THR A 17 14.47 -1.70 -17.75
N ASP A 18 13.48 -1.15 -18.44
CA ASP A 18 13.67 -0.15 -19.52
C ASP A 18 13.45 1.31 -19.06
N ALA A 19 13.07 1.52 -17.79
CA ALA A 19 12.61 2.81 -17.27
C ALA A 19 13.70 3.70 -16.62
N THR A 20 14.96 3.27 -16.65
CA THR A 20 16.09 4.02 -16.08
C THR A 20 16.50 5.23 -16.91
N GLU A 21 16.22 5.24 -18.21
CA GLU A 21 16.61 6.32 -19.10
C GLU A 21 15.70 7.56 -18.93
N ALA A 22 16.31 8.73 -19.00
CA ALA A 22 15.57 9.99 -18.96
C ALA A 22 14.68 10.12 -20.20
N LEU A 23 13.55 10.82 -20.07
CA LEU A 23 12.71 11.08 -21.25
C LEU A 23 13.48 11.95 -22.26
N ASP A 24 13.46 11.57 -23.54
CA ASP A 24 14.09 12.33 -24.65
C ASP A 24 13.64 13.79 -24.70
N ASN A 25 12.38 14.04 -24.34
CA ASN A 25 11.86 15.39 -24.23
C ASN A 25 12.28 16.01 -22.89
N LEU A 26 13.29 16.87 -22.95
CA LEU A 26 13.87 17.54 -21.78
C LEU A 26 12.84 18.28 -20.90
N ARG A 27 11.81 18.89 -21.49
CA ARG A 27 10.77 19.58 -20.71
C ARG A 27 9.89 18.59 -19.94
N ARG A 28 9.62 17.41 -20.51
CA ARG A 28 8.87 16.34 -19.84
C ARG A 28 9.70 15.70 -18.72
N GLU A 29 11.00 15.50 -18.93
CA GLU A 29 11.92 15.06 -17.88
C GLU A 29 12.01 16.08 -16.74
N LYS A 30 12.18 17.38 -17.06
CA LYS A 30 12.15 18.46 -16.05
C LYS A 30 10.86 18.43 -15.25
N PHE A 31 9.71 18.28 -15.91
CA PHE A 31 8.42 18.15 -15.24
C PHE A 31 8.41 16.97 -14.25
N CYS A 32 8.88 15.79 -14.65
CA CYS A 32 8.94 14.62 -13.77
C CYS A 32 9.80 14.89 -12.53
N ARG A 33 10.95 15.56 -12.69
CA ARG A 33 11.84 15.93 -11.58
C ARG A 33 11.20 16.94 -10.63
N TYR A 34 10.61 18.02 -11.15
CA TYR A 34 9.90 18.99 -10.31
C TYR A 34 8.73 18.34 -9.56
N TYR A 35 8.00 17.45 -10.21
CA TYR A 35 6.86 16.79 -9.61
C TYR A 35 7.25 15.80 -8.50
N ALA A 36 8.35 15.06 -8.68
CA ALA A 36 8.79 14.02 -7.75
C ALA A 36 9.80 14.50 -6.69
N GLN A 37 10.52 15.60 -6.93
CA GLN A 37 11.69 15.99 -6.11
C GLN A 37 11.80 17.51 -5.90
N GLY A 38 10.98 18.32 -6.56
CA GLY A 38 11.10 19.78 -6.49
C GLY A 38 10.55 20.36 -5.19
N GLU A 39 11.35 21.17 -4.52
CA GLU A 39 10.93 21.95 -3.35
C GLU A 39 9.86 22.96 -3.78
N GLY A 40 8.70 22.96 -3.10
CA GLY A 40 7.55 23.78 -3.47
C GLY A 40 6.72 23.29 -4.67
N THR A 41 7.19 22.29 -5.42
CA THR A 41 6.44 21.72 -6.57
C THR A 41 6.06 20.26 -6.39
N PHE A 42 6.59 19.59 -5.36
CA PHE A 42 6.33 18.17 -5.08
C PHE A 42 4.85 17.84 -5.08
N GLY A 43 4.45 16.86 -5.91
CA GLY A 43 3.06 16.43 -6.05
C GLY A 43 2.12 17.43 -6.74
N ASN A 44 2.59 18.63 -7.09
CA ASN A 44 1.76 19.68 -7.71
C ASN A 44 2.02 19.76 -9.22
N ALA A 45 1.04 19.32 -10.01
CA ALA A 45 1.17 19.27 -11.46
C ALA A 45 1.24 20.66 -12.10
N THR A 46 0.51 21.64 -11.57
CA THR A 46 0.47 23.01 -12.10
C THR A 46 1.82 23.69 -11.93
N LEU A 47 2.38 23.67 -10.71
CA LEU A 47 3.66 24.30 -10.40
C LEU A 47 4.83 23.57 -11.07
N SER A 48 4.78 22.24 -11.12
CA SER A 48 5.79 21.45 -11.82
C SER A 48 5.80 21.73 -13.32
N TYR A 49 4.63 21.94 -13.93
CA TYR A 49 4.54 22.31 -15.33
C TYR A 49 5.06 23.72 -15.56
N ALA A 50 4.67 24.68 -14.73
CA ALA A 50 5.17 26.05 -14.82
C ALA A 50 6.70 26.11 -14.72
N ALA A 51 7.29 25.43 -13.73
CA ALA A 51 8.73 25.36 -13.55
C ALA A 51 9.45 24.64 -14.71
N ALA A 52 8.88 23.57 -15.26
CA ALA A 52 9.49 22.82 -16.36
C ALA A 52 9.46 23.56 -17.72
N TYR A 53 8.51 24.48 -17.89
CA TYR A 53 8.29 25.24 -19.11
C TYR A 53 8.65 26.73 -18.97
N ASP A 54 9.25 27.11 -17.83
CA ASP A 54 9.69 28.47 -17.52
C ASP A 54 8.53 29.49 -17.64
N ILE A 55 7.35 29.15 -17.08
CA ILE A 55 6.15 29.99 -17.06
C ILE A 55 6.00 30.64 -15.69
N GLU A 56 5.89 31.96 -15.66
CA GLU A 56 5.63 32.73 -14.45
C GLU A 56 4.15 32.66 -14.05
N LEU A 57 3.88 32.55 -12.75
CA LEU A 57 2.51 32.44 -12.20
C LEU A 57 2.17 33.52 -11.16
N GLY A 58 3.02 34.53 -11.01
CA GLY A 58 2.86 35.59 -10.00
C GLY A 58 3.09 35.09 -8.57
N ASP A 59 2.64 35.86 -7.59
CA ASP A 59 2.70 35.48 -6.18
C ASP A 59 1.58 34.49 -5.83
N LEU A 60 1.96 33.29 -5.42
CA LEU A 60 1.05 32.22 -5.01
C LEU A 60 1.08 31.97 -3.50
N SER A 61 1.70 32.85 -2.72
CA SER A 61 1.78 32.74 -1.26
C SER A 61 0.44 33.01 -0.57
N ILE A 62 -0.44 33.78 -1.23
CA ILE A 62 -1.77 34.09 -0.73
C ILE A 62 -2.69 32.91 -1.04
N VAL A 63 -3.33 32.35 -0.01
CA VAL A 63 -4.28 31.24 -0.14
C VAL A 63 -5.68 31.65 0.30
N ASP A 64 -6.70 31.03 -0.31
CA ASP A 64 -8.08 31.16 0.11
C ASP A 64 -8.38 30.36 1.39
N LYS A 65 -9.63 30.39 1.83
CA LYS A 65 -10.07 29.70 3.06
C LYS A 65 -9.95 28.18 2.95
N GLU A 66 -9.88 27.65 1.74
CA GLU A 66 -9.73 26.23 1.44
C GLU A 66 -8.26 25.84 1.16
N GLY A 67 -7.33 26.78 1.31
CA GLY A 67 -5.90 26.54 1.10
C GLY A 67 -5.47 26.53 -0.38
N ARG A 68 -6.31 27.02 -1.30
CA ARG A 68 -5.96 27.14 -2.73
C ARG A 68 -5.28 28.49 -3.00
N PRO A 69 -4.29 28.55 -3.88
CA PRO A 69 -3.60 29.81 -4.18
C PRO A 69 -4.56 30.81 -4.85
N VAL A 70 -4.54 32.05 -4.37
CA VAL A 70 -5.25 33.19 -4.96
C VAL A 70 -4.40 33.71 -6.09
N VAL A 71 -4.78 33.39 -7.32
CA VAL A 71 -4.05 33.77 -8.52
C VAL A 71 -4.46 35.17 -8.95
N GLU A 72 -3.47 36.05 -9.14
CA GLU A 72 -3.64 37.38 -9.70
C GLU A 72 -4.29 37.32 -11.10
N LYS A 73 -5.06 38.36 -11.44
CA LYS A 73 -5.82 38.41 -12.68
C LYS A 73 -4.94 38.25 -13.93
N ASP A 74 -3.75 38.83 -13.91
CA ASP A 74 -2.81 38.84 -15.04
C ASP A 74 -2.19 37.45 -15.28
N PHE A 75 -2.04 36.64 -14.23
CA PHE A 75 -1.45 35.29 -14.29
C PHE A 75 -2.50 34.17 -14.38
N ARG A 76 -3.80 34.47 -14.25
CA ARG A 76 -4.88 33.48 -14.24
C ARG A 76 -4.87 32.59 -15.49
N GLY A 77 -4.68 33.16 -16.68
CA GLY A 77 -4.64 32.40 -17.93
C GLY A 77 -3.47 31.41 -17.98
N GLN A 78 -2.28 31.85 -17.57
CA GLN A 78 -1.09 31.00 -17.51
C GLN A 78 -1.27 29.87 -16.50
N TYR A 79 -1.86 30.16 -15.34
CA TYR A 79 -2.17 29.17 -14.32
C TYR A 79 -3.10 28.08 -14.83
N GLU A 80 -4.20 28.45 -15.50
CA GLU A 80 -5.18 27.51 -16.06
C GLU A 80 -4.56 26.63 -17.17
N VAL A 81 -3.71 27.22 -18.01
CA VAL A 81 -2.94 26.50 -19.02
C VAL A 81 -1.99 25.49 -18.37
N CYS A 82 -1.27 25.89 -17.32
CA CYS A 82 -0.36 24.99 -16.59
C CYS A 82 -1.12 23.86 -15.90
N ALA A 83 -2.26 24.16 -15.28
CA ALA A 83 -3.08 23.15 -14.58
C ALA A 83 -3.61 22.10 -15.56
N THR A 84 -4.13 22.55 -16.70
CA THR A 84 -4.68 21.67 -17.74
C THR A 84 -3.58 20.80 -18.36
N ASN A 85 -2.46 21.41 -18.73
CA ASN A 85 -1.36 20.68 -19.38
C ASN A 85 -0.60 19.78 -18.40
N GLY A 86 -0.39 20.22 -17.16
CA GLY A 86 0.21 19.41 -16.10
C GLY A 86 -0.63 18.15 -15.83
N TRP A 87 -1.95 18.29 -15.69
CA TRP A 87 -2.84 17.13 -15.54
C TRP A 87 -2.80 16.21 -16.76
N ARG A 88 -2.81 16.78 -17.97
CA ARG A 88 -2.71 16.00 -19.20
C ARG A 88 -1.39 15.23 -19.29
N LEU A 89 -0.28 15.85 -18.86
CA LEU A 89 1.04 15.24 -18.87
C LEU A 89 1.12 14.05 -17.90
N LEU A 90 0.46 14.13 -16.74
CA LEU A 90 0.32 13.02 -15.79
C LEU A 90 -0.51 11.86 -16.35
N LYS A 91 -1.30 12.03 -17.41
CA LYS A 91 -2.01 10.92 -18.05
C LYS A 91 -1.14 10.10 -19.00
N ASN A 92 0.05 10.62 -19.36
CA ASN A 92 0.96 9.90 -20.25
C ASN A 92 1.70 8.80 -19.47
N ALA A 93 1.71 7.60 -20.03
CA ALA A 93 2.23 6.40 -19.37
C ALA A 93 3.75 6.45 -19.13
N ASP A 94 4.51 7.00 -20.07
CA ASP A 94 5.96 7.21 -19.97
C ASP A 94 6.32 8.23 -18.88
N VAL A 95 5.56 9.30 -18.73
CA VAL A 95 5.71 10.28 -17.64
C VAL A 95 5.41 9.64 -16.30
N GLN A 96 4.34 8.84 -16.19
CA GLN A 96 4.02 8.12 -14.96
C GLN A 96 5.11 7.12 -14.58
N ALA A 97 5.58 6.32 -15.55
CA ALA A 97 6.68 5.39 -15.33
C ALA A 97 7.94 6.12 -14.82
N ARG A 98 8.27 7.25 -15.43
CA ARG A 98 9.42 8.07 -15.00
C ARG A 98 9.25 8.64 -13.59
N ILE A 99 8.08 9.17 -13.26
CA ILE A 99 7.76 9.65 -11.90
C ILE A 99 7.89 8.51 -10.89
N THR A 100 7.38 7.32 -11.20
CA THR A 100 7.51 6.13 -10.34
C THR A 100 8.97 5.77 -10.11
N VAL A 101 9.82 5.78 -11.14
CA VAL A 101 11.26 5.54 -10.98
C VAL A 101 11.91 6.58 -10.06
N LEU A 102 11.60 7.86 -10.25
CA LEU A 102 12.14 8.94 -9.43
C LEU A 102 11.68 8.84 -7.96
N LEU A 103 10.42 8.46 -7.71
CA LEU A 103 9.89 8.27 -6.36
C LEU A 103 10.47 7.02 -5.70
N ASN A 104 10.60 5.91 -6.42
CA ASN A 104 11.21 4.69 -5.90
C ASN A 104 12.69 4.89 -5.56
N ALA A 105 13.40 5.76 -6.28
CA ALA A 105 14.76 6.13 -5.94
C ALA A 105 14.89 6.83 -4.58
N LEU A 106 13.81 7.47 -4.07
CA LEU A 106 13.76 8.07 -2.74
C LEU A 106 13.47 7.05 -1.63
N LEU A 107 12.95 5.87 -1.98
CA LEU A 107 12.59 4.81 -1.04
C LEU A 107 13.73 3.82 -0.77
N LYS A 108 14.98 4.18 -1.10
CA LYS A 108 16.14 3.39 -0.74
C LYS A 108 16.34 3.40 0.78
N ASP A 109 16.67 2.24 1.34
CA ASP A 109 16.84 2.05 2.79
C ASP A 109 17.72 3.13 3.43
N GLU A 110 18.84 3.50 2.78
CA GLU A 110 19.78 4.52 3.26
C GLU A 110 19.13 5.90 3.41
N ILE A 111 18.27 6.29 2.46
CA ILE A 111 17.58 7.58 2.46
C ILE A 111 16.46 7.55 3.50
N VAL A 112 15.69 6.46 3.53
CA VAL A 112 14.60 6.26 4.49
C VAL A 112 15.14 6.27 5.91
N ASP A 113 16.24 5.55 6.19
CA ASP A 113 16.93 5.53 7.48
C ASP A 113 17.43 6.93 7.87
N ALA A 114 17.95 7.70 6.91
CA ALA A 114 18.41 9.07 7.17
C ALA A 114 17.26 10.02 7.53
N GLU A 115 16.14 9.97 6.80
CA GLU A 115 14.95 10.77 7.13
C GLU A 115 14.32 10.33 8.46
N LEU A 116 14.27 9.02 8.71
CA LEU A 116 13.81 8.46 9.98
C LEU A 116 14.67 8.94 11.14
N ALA A 117 15.99 8.97 10.98
CA ALA A 117 16.92 9.51 11.96
C ALA A 117 16.68 11.00 12.23
N LYS A 118 16.36 11.81 11.21
CA LYS A 118 15.98 13.22 11.39
C LYS A 118 14.72 13.36 12.26
N VAL A 119 13.67 12.59 11.97
CA VAL A 119 12.43 12.59 12.76
C VAL A 119 12.68 12.16 14.21
N ILE A 120 13.51 11.13 14.43
CA ILE A 120 13.88 10.68 15.78
C ILE A 120 14.61 11.79 16.55
N LYS A 121 15.47 12.57 15.87
CA LYS A 121 16.24 13.65 16.50
C LYS A 121 15.42 14.92 16.78
N GLN A 122 14.25 15.10 16.16
CA GLN A 122 13.42 16.28 16.39
C GLN A 122 12.97 16.36 17.87
N ASP A 123 13.01 17.57 18.42
CA ASP A 123 12.59 17.87 19.81
C ASP A 123 11.20 18.53 19.87
N GLY A 124 10.45 18.54 18.75
CA GLY A 124 9.18 19.26 18.60
C GLY A 124 7.92 18.45 18.97
N ASP A 125 7.63 17.37 18.23
CA ASP A 125 6.44 16.53 18.44
C ASP A 125 6.83 15.08 18.73
N LEU A 126 6.38 14.57 19.87
CA LEU A 126 6.67 13.22 20.35
C LEU A 126 5.90 12.13 19.59
N THR A 127 4.77 12.45 18.95
CA THR A 127 3.90 11.44 18.31
C THR A 127 4.54 10.85 17.05
N PRO A 128 5.00 11.65 16.06
CA PRO A 128 5.74 11.14 14.90
C PRO A 128 7.05 10.44 15.31
N LYS A 129 7.69 10.94 16.37
CA LYS A 129 8.93 10.38 16.93
C LYS A 129 8.74 8.97 17.49
N VAL A 130 7.69 8.74 18.28
CA VAL A 130 7.39 7.40 18.81
C VAL A 130 7.05 6.42 17.70
N ALA A 131 6.30 6.85 16.67
CA ALA A 131 6.02 6.02 15.50
C ALA A 131 7.31 5.67 14.73
N ALA A 132 8.17 6.66 14.49
CA ALA A 132 9.46 6.47 13.84
C ALA A 132 10.38 5.50 14.60
N ILE A 133 10.44 5.60 15.93
CA ILE A 133 11.22 4.69 16.79
C ILE A 133 10.68 3.26 16.71
N LYS A 134 9.35 3.07 16.65
CA LYS A 134 8.75 1.73 16.50
C LYS A 134 9.14 1.08 15.18
N GLU A 135 9.00 1.80 14.06
CA GLU A 135 9.40 1.29 12.75
C GLU A 135 10.90 1.01 12.68
N PHE A 136 11.75 1.90 13.22
CA PHE A 136 13.20 1.66 13.29
C PHE A 136 13.56 0.39 14.08
N ASN A 137 12.91 0.17 15.23
CA ASN A 137 13.15 -1.01 16.05
C ASN A 137 12.64 -2.30 15.39
N LYS A 138 11.57 -2.23 14.60
CA LYS A 138 11.07 -3.34 13.77
C LYS A 138 12.07 -3.69 12.67
N LEU A 139 12.59 -2.71 11.93
CA LEU A 139 13.61 -2.89 10.89
C LEU A 139 14.91 -3.50 11.44
N ARG A 140 15.34 -3.09 12.64
CA ARG A 140 16.54 -3.64 13.31
C ARG A 140 16.31 -4.98 14.02
N GLY A 141 15.11 -5.55 13.94
CA GLY A 141 14.77 -6.82 14.60
C GLY A 141 14.83 -6.77 16.14
N ARG A 142 14.75 -5.59 16.74
CA ARG A 142 14.79 -5.42 18.22
C ARG A 142 13.44 -5.75 18.88
N ILE A 143 12.35 -5.72 18.13
CA ILE A 143 11.02 -6.13 18.59
C ILE A 143 10.79 -7.58 18.16
N ILE A 144 10.83 -8.50 19.11
CA ILE A 144 10.39 -9.88 18.91
C ILE A 144 8.89 -9.92 19.19
N GLU A 145 8.07 -9.77 18.15
CA GLU A 145 6.65 -10.11 18.26
C GLU A 145 6.55 -11.63 18.39
N LYS A 146 6.39 -12.13 19.62
CA LYS A 146 6.11 -13.56 19.87
C LYS A 146 4.68 -13.85 19.43
N THR A 147 4.47 -14.19 18.17
CA THR A 147 3.18 -14.73 17.72
C THR A 147 3.07 -16.16 18.24
N GLN A 148 2.14 -16.41 19.16
CA GLN A 148 1.86 -17.76 19.65
C GLN A 148 0.94 -18.45 18.64
N SER A 149 1.53 -19.13 17.66
CA SER A 149 0.78 -19.93 16.69
C SER A 149 0.43 -21.29 17.31
N THR A 150 -0.79 -21.46 17.79
CA THR A 150 -1.31 -22.82 18.05
C THR A 150 -1.63 -23.44 16.70
N ILE A 151 -0.67 -24.18 16.13
CA ILE A 151 -0.94 -25.03 14.98
C ILE A 151 -1.87 -26.13 15.50
N LEU A 152 -3.18 -25.99 15.27
CA LEU A 152 -4.08 -27.13 15.31
C LEU A 152 -3.81 -27.88 14.01
N GLU A 153 -2.80 -28.76 14.03
CA GLU A 153 -2.65 -29.76 12.97
C GLU A 153 -4.00 -30.48 12.86
N ARG A 154 -4.58 -30.50 11.65
CA ARG A 154 -5.75 -31.32 11.37
C ARG A 154 -5.30 -32.76 11.57
N PHE A 155 -5.61 -33.34 12.72
CA PHE A 155 -5.52 -34.77 12.91
C PHE A 155 -6.57 -35.42 12.01
N ASP A 156 -6.12 -36.15 11.00
CA ASP A 156 -7.04 -36.93 10.18
C ASP A 156 -7.53 -38.13 11.01
N ILE A 157 -8.75 -38.60 10.72
CA ILE A 157 -9.38 -39.69 11.46
C ILE A 157 -8.53 -40.98 11.39
N GLU A 158 -7.75 -41.13 10.32
CA GLU A 158 -6.82 -42.25 10.13
C GLU A 158 -5.62 -42.18 11.09
N ASP A 159 -5.14 -40.99 11.44
CA ASP A 159 -4.04 -40.81 12.40
C ASP A 159 -4.51 -41.20 13.81
N VAL A 160 -5.71 -40.77 14.17
CA VAL A 160 -6.34 -41.14 15.45
C VAL A 160 -6.49 -42.65 15.56
N ARG A 161 -6.95 -43.33 14.50
CA ARG A 161 -7.08 -44.79 14.49
C ARG A 161 -5.73 -45.49 14.62
N THR A 162 -4.71 -44.99 13.91
CA THR A 162 -3.34 -45.53 13.98
C THR A 162 -2.78 -45.40 15.40
N ILE A 163 -2.95 -44.24 16.04
CA ILE A 163 -2.48 -44.00 17.41
C ILE A 163 -3.19 -44.92 18.42
N ILE A 164 -4.51 -45.07 18.32
CA ILE A 164 -5.29 -45.92 19.23
C ILE A 164 -4.87 -47.39 19.11
N SER A 165 -4.55 -47.88 17.90
CA SER A 165 -4.18 -49.28 17.68
C SER A 165 -2.90 -49.72 18.40
N VAL A 166 -2.07 -48.76 18.84
CA VAL A 166 -0.83 -49.01 19.58
C VAL A 166 -1.08 -49.15 21.10
N LEU A 167 -2.24 -48.71 21.59
CA LEU A 167 -2.57 -48.76 23.01
C LEU A 167 -2.99 -50.16 23.49
N PRO A 168 -2.88 -50.48 24.78
CA PRO A 168 -3.44 -51.71 25.35
C PRO A 168 -4.95 -51.80 25.14
N GLN A 169 -5.48 -53.02 24.97
CA GLN A 169 -6.89 -53.24 24.62
C GLN A 169 -7.87 -52.58 25.61
N GLU A 170 -7.55 -52.59 26.91
CA GLU A 170 -8.37 -51.96 27.96
C GLU A 170 -8.53 -50.45 27.75
N GLU A 171 -7.48 -49.77 27.26
CA GLU A 171 -7.50 -48.33 26.99
C GLU A 171 -8.19 -48.01 25.66
N GLN A 172 -8.08 -48.91 24.67
CA GLN A 172 -8.82 -48.78 23.41
C GLN A 172 -10.33 -48.84 23.66
N ASP A 173 -10.77 -49.82 24.44
CA ASP A 173 -12.19 -50.03 24.74
C ASP A 173 -12.78 -48.83 25.50
N ALA A 174 -12.04 -48.29 26.49
CA ALA A 174 -12.42 -47.09 27.22
C ALA A 174 -12.52 -45.84 26.31
N PHE A 175 -11.61 -45.70 25.35
CA PHE A 175 -11.66 -44.61 24.37
C PHE A 175 -12.91 -44.71 23.48
N TYR A 176 -13.21 -45.90 22.94
CA TYR A 176 -14.38 -46.10 22.08
C TYR A 176 -15.70 -45.94 22.84
N GLU A 177 -15.76 -46.34 24.12
CA GLU A 177 -16.92 -46.09 24.99
C GLU A 177 -17.16 -44.59 25.19
N HIS A 178 -16.10 -43.84 25.45
CA HIS A 178 -16.19 -42.39 25.59
C HIS A 178 -16.65 -41.72 24.28
N LEU A 179 -16.08 -42.15 23.16
CA LEU A 179 -16.42 -41.63 21.84
C LEU A 179 -17.89 -41.91 21.48
N ASN A 180 -18.39 -43.12 21.74
CA ASN A 180 -19.79 -43.47 21.57
C ASN A 180 -20.72 -42.62 22.45
N THR A 181 -20.31 -42.34 23.69
CA THR A 181 -21.07 -41.46 24.60
C THR A 181 -21.18 -40.05 24.06
N VAL A 182 -20.09 -39.50 23.53
CA VAL A 182 -20.07 -38.16 22.93
C VAL A 182 -20.91 -38.11 21.65
N ILE A 183 -20.80 -39.13 20.79
CA ILE A 183 -21.61 -39.23 19.56
C ILE A 183 -23.10 -39.29 19.89
N ASN A 184 -23.50 -40.13 20.86
CA ASN A 184 -24.90 -40.26 21.25
C ASN A 184 -25.46 -38.93 21.77
N ARG A 185 -24.71 -38.20 22.61
CA ARG A 185 -25.10 -36.86 23.06
C ARG A 185 -25.25 -35.87 21.89
N ALA A 186 -24.34 -35.92 20.92
CA ALA A 186 -24.42 -35.08 19.74
C ALA A 186 -25.63 -35.43 18.85
N GLU A 187 -25.96 -36.72 18.70
CA GLU A 187 -27.14 -37.17 17.98
C GLU A 187 -28.45 -36.79 18.67
N GLU A 188 -28.53 -36.88 19.99
CA GLU A 188 -29.67 -36.42 20.79
C GLU A 188 -29.91 -34.92 20.60
N HIS A 189 -28.83 -34.12 20.60
CA HIS A 189 -28.90 -32.70 20.28
C HIS A 189 -29.36 -32.42 18.84
N ARG A 190 -29.00 -33.27 17.88
CA ARG A 190 -29.44 -33.16 16.48
C ARG A 190 -30.90 -33.58 16.26
N ARG A 191 -31.37 -34.62 16.96
CA ARG A 191 -32.76 -35.10 16.89
C ARG A 191 -33.73 -34.11 17.53
N SER A 192 -33.36 -33.52 18.67
CA SER A 192 -34.13 -32.46 19.34
C SER A 192 -34.24 -31.16 18.53
N THR A 193 -33.25 -30.84 17.70
CA THR A 193 -33.32 -29.70 16.76
C THR A 193 -34.13 -29.98 15.50
N THR A 194 -34.37 -31.25 15.14
CA THR A 194 -35.11 -31.63 13.92
C THR A 194 -36.61 -31.87 14.17
N GLN A 195 -37.05 -32.17 15.40
CA GLN A 195 -38.47 -32.32 15.78
C GLN A 195 -39.17 -31.00 16.18
N GLY A 196 -38.45 -29.87 16.18
CA GLY A 196 -38.97 -28.54 16.50
C GLY A 196 -39.15 -27.60 15.29
N ALA A 197 -39.26 -28.16 14.07
CA ALA A 197 -39.55 -27.44 12.84
C ALA A 197 -40.85 -27.93 12.20
#